data_AF-A0A927NHE5-F1
#
_entry.id   AF-A0A927NHE5-F1
#
_cell.length_a   1.000
_cell.length_b   1.000
_cell.length_c   1.000
_cell.angle_alpha   90.00
_cell.angle_beta   90.00
_cell.angle_gamma   90.00
#
_symmetry.space_group_name_H-M   'P 1'
#
loop_
_entity.id
_entity.type
_entity.pdbx_description
1 polymer ?
#
loop_
_entity_poly.entity_id
_entity_poly.type
_entity_poly.pdbx_seq_one_letter_code
_entity_poly.pdbx_strand_id
1 'polypeptide(L)'
;MYQSIVFLSAIFITALALLLFYKRSDKAFGLFLKIFTVAFCAVGFFRFMLSDAFLYIINGGLFLNKYYETTDYLQLVLRWGYYLNYAVLPMAVFFKSRLFKNLAAYICLPFSILSAVFFNDYMVYFLSPLGLGLHLTRGFRYAYFIIELVMAISIPLLFQIREKHLFNVKDKWEWIRFFIALPFVAFIMMPVYAPQAILGYAQETLQAFEPFHIIWLVCLFIGIMALYYLFRFRSAQDRYMLCVFLTVVLFFHYDSLYLMGFTIKRLPVQLCNIASYFYLIAIPFRLKKMFHFCFLANIVGALIAILAPDFSTGSFGFWNIHYIFEHSLVIAIPALVMGLRIFPRLERKSILYTWIGFSCYFVFVFVIGTLLNGYGHSVNYFYMFDLEMAFEYFPFITFTENYHYVFGRFEVYPLIICFIYVGFFLLCLLFYALVKLFYKLEDDHLQLRLSSITLYEELTGKKSIRPKEFIE
;
A
#
# COMPACT_ATOMS: atom_id res chain seq x y z
N MET A 1 0.68 20.44 -29.40
CA MET A 1 -0.72 20.00 -29.59
C MET A 1 -1.28 19.31 -28.34
N TYR A 2 -0.78 18.13 -27.94
CA TYR A 2 -1.34 17.39 -26.79
C TYR A 2 -1.24 18.14 -25.45
N GLN A 3 -0.13 18.83 -25.18
CA GLN A 3 0.02 19.70 -24.01
C GLN A 3 -1.12 20.74 -23.95
N SER A 4 -1.39 21.40 -25.09
CA SER A 4 -2.48 22.38 -25.22
C SER A 4 -3.84 21.73 -24.97
N ILE A 5 -4.07 20.50 -25.45
CA ILE A 5 -5.30 19.75 -25.19
C ILE A 5 -5.47 19.50 -23.69
N VAL A 6 -4.41 19.07 -22.98
CA VAL A 6 -4.44 18.85 -21.52
C VAL A 6 -4.83 20.13 -20.80
N PHE A 7 -4.13 21.24 -21.06
CA PHE A 7 -4.40 22.51 -20.37
C PHE A 7 -5.79 23.07 -20.67
N LEU A 8 -6.20 23.11 -21.95
CA LEU A 8 -7.51 23.59 -22.34
C LEU A 8 -8.63 22.71 -21.76
N SER A 9 -8.46 21.39 -21.74
CA SER A 9 -9.44 20.47 -21.16
C SER A 9 -9.52 20.62 -19.64
N ALA A 10 -8.38 20.77 -18.95
CA ALA A 10 -8.35 21.00 -17.51
C ALA A 10 -9.02 22.33 -17.13
N ILE A 11 -8.74 23.41 -17.86
CA ILE A 11 -9.41 24.70 -17.66
C ILE A 11 -10.90 24.57 -17.92
N PHE A 12 -11.29 23.94 -19.03
CA PHE A 12 -12.69 23.77 -19.41
C PHE A 12 -13.47 22.95 -18.36
N ILE A 13 -12.96 21.78 -17.95
CA ILE A 13 -13.62 20.93 -16.94
C ILE A 13 -13.71 21.65 -15.59
N THR A 14 -12.64 22.36 -15.19
CA THR A 14 -12.64 23.14 -13.95
C THR A 14 -13.69 24.26 -14.00
N ALA A 15 -13.71 25.05 -15.09
CA ALA A 15 -14.67 26.13 -15.27
C ALA A 15 -16.11 25.61 -15.34
N LEU A 16 -16.35 24.52 -16.09
CA LEU A 16 -17.66 23.88 -16.21
C LEU A 16 -18.15 23.38 -14.85
N ALA A 17 -17.31 22.69 -14.08
CA ALA A 17 -17.66 22.25 -12.73
C ALA A 17 -17.96 23.43 -11.80
N LEU A 18 -17.15 24.49 -11.83
CA LEU A 18 -17.41 25.70 -11.04
C LEU A 18 -18.74 26.36 -11.43
N LEU A 19 -19.09 26.42 -12.72
CA LEU A 19 -20.36 26.97 -13.21
C LEU A 19 -21.56 26.11 -12.79
N LEU A 20 -21.49 24.79 -13.01
CA LEU A 20 -22.56 23.84 -12.67
C LEU A 20 -22.86 23.84 -11.17
N PHE A 21 -21.84 24.03 -10.34
CA PHE A 21 -21.96 24.02 -8.88
C PHE A 21 -21.95 25.43 -8.24
N TYR A 22 -21.92 26.51 -9.03
CA TYR A 22 -21.83 27.89 -8.50
C TYR A 22 -22.96 28.19 -7.50
N LYS A 23 -24.21 27.86 -7.86
CA LYS A 23 -25.42 28.04 -7.04
C LYS A 23 -25.83 26.79 -6.24
N ARG A 24 -25.07 25.69 -6.32
CA ARG A 24 -25.37 24.45 -5.60
C ARG A 24 -24.80 24.51 -4.17
N SER A 25 -25.34 23.68 -3.29
CA SER A 25 -24.86 23.58 -1.90
C SER A 25 -23.45 22.99 -1.83
N ASP A 26 -22.71 23.34 -0.78
CA ASP A 26 -21.35 22.81 -0.55
C ASP A 26 -21.35 21.29 -0.38
N LYS A 27 -22.46 20.71 0.10
CA LYS A 27 -22.64 19.25 0.15
C LYS A 27 -22.62 18.61 -1.24
N ALA A 28 -23.31 19.22 -2.21
CA ALA A 28 -23.37 18.70 -3.58
C ALA A 28 -21.99 18.81 -4.26
N PHE A 29 -21.31 19.94 -4.08
CA PHE A 29 -19.95 20.13 -4.60
C PHE A 29 -18.96 19.14 -3.97
N GLY A 30 -19.02 18.94 -2.65
CA GLY A 30 -18.17 17.97 -1.96
C GLY A 30 -18.41 16.53 -2.40
N LEU A 31 -19.66 16.14 -2.70
CA LEU A 31 -19.96 14.83 -3.26
C LEU A 31 -19.38 14.67 -4.68
N PHE A 32 -19.56 15.69 -5.54
CA PHE A 32 -18.95 15.69 -6.87
C PHE A 32 -17.44 15.53 -6.80
N LEU A 33 -16.76 16.29 -5.94
CA LEU A 33 -15.32 16.23 -5.78
C LEU A 33 -14.85 14.82 -5.37
N LYS A 34 -15.57 14.18 -4.43
CA LYS A 34 -15.29 12.79 -4.03
C LYS A 34 -15.46 11.80 -5.17
N ILE A 35 -16.54 11.89 -5.94
CA ILE A 35 -16.76 11.01 -7.11
C ILE A 35 -15.66 11.22 -8.15
N PHE A 36 -15.31 12.48 -8.42
CA PHE A 36 -14.27 12.82 -9.37
C PHE A 36 -12.89 12.31 -8.93
N THR A 37 -12.56 12.39 -7.64
CA THR A 37 -11.33 11.80 -7.10
C THR A 37 -11.34 10.27 -7.11
N VAL A 38 -12.48 9.63 -6.86
CA VAL A 38 -12.59 8.16 -7.00
C VAL A 38 -12.38 7.73 -8.46
N ALA A 39 -12.94 8.47 -9.42
CA ALA A 39 -12.68 8.24 -10.84
C ALA A 39 -11.20 8.43 -11.19
N PHE A 40 -10.54 9.47 -10.65
CA PHE A 40 -9.10 9.65 -10.78
C PHE A 40 -8.30 8.46 -10.22
N CYS A 41 -8.61 7.98 -9.01
CA CYS A 41 -7.94 6.82 -8.44
C CYS A 41 -8.19 5.54 -9.25
N ALA A 42 -9.38 5.36 -9.83
CA ALA A 42 -9.67 4.23 -10.71
C ALA A 42 -8.84 4.29 -12.00
N VAL A 43 -8.66 5.48 -12.58
CA VAL A 43 -7.71 5.69 -13.69
C VAL A 43 -6.26 5.48 -13.22
N GLY A 44 -5.91 5.86 -12.00
CA GLY A 44 -4.60 5.53 -11.43
C GLY A 44 -4.34 4.02 -11.36
N PHE A 45 -5.32 3.24 -10.93
CA PHE A 45 -5.21 1.78 -10.86
C PHE A 45 -4.92 1.16 -12.25
N PHE A 46 -5.72 1.49 -13.25
CA PHE A 46 -5.49 0.97 -14.60
C PHE A 46 -4.17 1.49 -15.21
N ARG A 47 -3.61 2.62 -14.77
CA ARG A 47 -2.34 3.17 -15.26
C ARG A 47 -1.16 2.23 -15.00
N PHE A 48 -1.13 1.56 -13.85
CA PHE A 48 -0.07 0.62 -13.48
C PHE A 48 -0.12 -0.68 -14.28
N MET A 49 -1.27 -1.00 -14.87
CA MET A 49 -1.40 -2.15 -15.79
C MET A 49 -0.92 -1.84 -17.20
N LEU A 50 -0.76 -0.56 -17.58
CA LEU A 50 -0.36 -0.17 -18.93
C LEU A 50 1.15 -0.24 -19.11
N SER A 51 1.59 -0.62 -20.31
CA SER A 51 3.00 -0.72 -20.68
C SER A 51 3.75 0.59 -20.43
N ASP A 52 4.86 0.52 -19.69
CA ASP A 52 5.78 1.64 -19.47
C ASP A 52 7.23 1.16 -19.48
N ALA A 53 8.01 1.60 -20.47
CA ALA A 53 9.39 1.14 -20.64
C ALA A 53 10.41 1.84 -19.75
N PHE A 54 10.01 2.85 -18.96
CA PHE A 54 10.92 3.59 -18.09
C PHE A 54 11.72 2.68 -17.15
N LEU A 55 11.01 1.69 -16.60
CA LEU A 55 11.56 0.65 -15.72
C LEU A 55 12.67 -0.18 -16.37
N TYR A 56 12.53 -0.47 -17.66
CA TYR A 56 13.43 -1.35 -18.41
C TYR A 56 14.64 -0.59 -18.98
N ILE A 57 14.43 0.67 -19.35
CA ILE A 57 15.48 1.52 -19.93
C ILE A 57 16.52 1.97 -18.89
N ILE A 58 16.15 2.03 -17.61
CA ILE A 58 17.07 2.41 -16.51
C ILE A 58 17.77 1.21 -15.88
N ASN A 59 17.24 -0.01 -16.03
CA ASN A 59 17.75 -1.20 -15.36
C ASN A 59 18.73 -2.03 -16.21
N GLY A 60 19.56 -1.38 -17.04
CA GLY A 60 20.49 -2.13 -17.87
C GLY A 60 19.81 -2.99 -18.95
N GLY A 61 18.78 -2.44 -19.59
CA GLY A 61 18.16 -3.07 -20.75
C GLY A 61 19.00 -2.89 -22.02
N LEU A 62 18.97 -3.90 -22.89
CA LEU A 62 19.46 -3.80 -24.27
C LEU A 62 18.41 -3.06 -25.12
N PHE A 63 18.77 -1.92 -25.70
CA PHE A 63 18.01 -1.28 -26.78
C PHE A 63 18.92 -1.16 -28.01
N LEU A 64 18.51 -1.75 -29.14
CA LEU A 64 19.33 -1.87 -30.35
C LEU A 64 20.76 -2.41 -30.08
N ASN A 65 20.88 -3.46 -29.26
CA ASN A 65 22.15 -4.05 -28.83
C ASN A 65 23.08 -3.11 -28.02
N LYS A 66 22.54 -2.02 -27.47
CA LYS A 66 23.26 -1.12 -26.58
C LYS A 66 22.66 -1.22 -25.17
N TYR A 67 23.51 -1.51 -24.19
CA TYR A 67 23.14 -1.48 -22.77
C TYR A 67 22.99 -0.02 -22.34
N TYR A 68 21.83 0.36 -21.81
CA TYR A 68 21.58 1.72 -21.33
C TYR A 68 21.82 1.76 -19.82
N GLU A 69 22.96 2.34 -19.45
CA GLU A 69 23.35 2.66 -18.06
C GLU A 69 22.83 4.05 -17.64
N THR A 70 22.29 4.83 -18.58
CA THR A 70 21.95 6.24 -18.33
C THR A 70 20.60 6.37 -17.64
N THR A 71 20.61 6.81 -16.37
CA THR A 71 19.41 7.20 -15.64
C THR A 71 18.84 8.51 -16.17
N ASP A 72 17.57 8.51 -16.60
CA ASP A 72 16.81 9.73 -16.87
C ASP A 72 16.20 10.25 -15.55
N TYR A 73 17.02 10.99 -14.80
CA TYR A 73 16.64 11.56 -13.51
C TYR A 73 15.45 12.52 -13.60
N LEU A 74 15.31 13.24 -14.71
CA LEU A 74 14.18 14.14 -14.91
C LEU A 74 12.87 13.34 -14.94
N GLN A 75 12.81 12.27 -15.74
CA GLN A 75 11.64 11.42 -15.80
C GLN A 75 11.38 10.67 -14.50
N LEU A 76 12.44 10.27 -13.77
CA LEU A 76 12.29 9.69 -12.43
C LEU A 76 11.58 10.66 -11.48
N VAL A 77 12.06 11.91 -11.40
CA VAL A 77 11.51 12.95 -10.54
C VAL A 77 10.09 13.31 -10.95
N LEU A 78 9.81 13.42 -12.26
CA LEU A 78 8.47 13.69 -12.78
C LEU A 78 7.48 12.59 -12.40
N ARG A 79 7.86 11.31 -12.58
CA ARG A 79 7.02 10.16 -12.26
C ARG A 79 6.78 10.02 -10.76
N TRP A 80 7.84 10.18 -9.97
CA TRP A 80 7.74 10.14 -8.52
C TRP A 80 6.83 11.26 -8.00
N GLY A 81 7.07 12.50 -8.41
CA GLY A 81 6.22 13.63 -8.04
C GLY A 81 4.78 13.46 -8.51
N TYR A 82 4.56 12.87 -9.68
CA TYR A 82 3.22 12.56 -10.17
C TYR A 82 2.53 11.46 -9.35
N TYR A 83 3.23 10.42 -8.92
CA TYR A 83 2.67 9.32 -8.12
C TYR A 83 2.11 9.79 -6.78
N LEU A 84 2.62 10.90 -6.24
CA LEU A 84 2.06 11.53 -5.05
C LEU A 84 0.56 11.84 -5.19
N ASN A 85 0.08 12.15 -6.40
CA ASN A 85 -1.33 12.46 -6.64
C ASN A 85 -2.25 11.33 -6.17
N TYR A 86 -1.87 10.07 -6.41
CA TYR A 86 -2.71 8.91 -6.13
C TYR A 86 -3.05 8.73 -4.65
N ALA A 87 -2.18 9.16 -3.74
CA ALA A 87 -2.45 9.15 -2.31
C ALA A 87 -2.85 10.54 -1.78
N VAL A 88 -2.25 11.63 -2.24
CA VAL A 88 -2.48 12.97 -1.67
C VAL A 88 -3.86 13.52 -2.04
N LEU A 89 -4.30 13.37 -3.30
CA LEU A 89 -5.60 13.90 -3.74
C LEU A 89 -6.80 13.28 -3.00
N PRO A 90 -6.92 11.94 -2.85
CA PRO A 90 -8.00 11.38 -2.04
C PRO A 90 -7.93 11.85 -0.59
N MET A 91 -6.74 11.96 0.01
CA MET A 91 -6.63 12.49 1.37
C MET A 91 -7.08 13.95 1.47
N ALA A 92 -6.74 14.81 0.50
CA ALA A 92 -7.14 16.22 0.48
C ALA A 92 -8.66 16.43 0.33
N VAL A 93 -9.34 15.53 -0.39
CA VAL A 93 -10.78 15.62 -0.69
C VAL A 93 -11.64 14.94 0.38
N PHE A 94 -11.23 13.77 0.87
CA PHE A 94 -12.02 13.00 1.83
C PHE A 94 -11.85 13.49 3.27
N PHE A 95 -10.72 14.15 3.59
CA PHE A 95 -10.42 14.65 4.92
C PHE A 95 -10.27 16.17 4.93
N LYS A 96 -10.74 16.81 6.00
CA LYS A 96 -10.57 18.26 6.23
C LYS A 96 -9.15 18.60 6.72
N SER A 97 -8.13 18.15 5.99
CA SER A 97 -6.73 18.36 6.35
C SER A 97 -6.10 19.48 5.53
N ARG A 98 -5.70 20.57 6.21
CA ARG A 98 -4.91 21.65 5.57
C ARG A 98 -3.60 21.12 5.00
N LEU A 99 -2.95 20.18 5.69
CA LEU A 99 -1.69 19.58 5.25
C LEU A 99 -1.83 18.91 3.88
N PHE A 100 -2.81 18.02 3.70
CA PHE A 100 -3.01 17.33 2.42
C PHE A 100 -3.49 18.28 1.33
N LYS A 101 -4.32 19.28 1.66
CA LYS A 101 -4.68 20.34 0.70
C LYS A 101 -3.47 21.17 0.26
N ASN A 102 -2.53 21.46 1.17
CA ASN A 102 -1.28 22.13 0.84
C ASN A 102 -0.39 21.26 -0.05
N LEU A 103 -0.22 19.97 0.26
CA LEU A 103 0.51 19.04 -0.60
C LEU A 103 -0.13 18.94 -1.98
N ALA A 104 -1.45 18.82 -2.06
CA ALA A 104 -2.17 18.78 -3.33
C ALA A 104 -1.98 20.07 -4.15
N ALA A 105 -2.10 21.23 -3.51
CA ALA A 105 -1.99 22.55 -4.13
C ALA A 105 -0.56 22.92 -4.59
N TYR A 106 0.45 22.61 -3.77
CA TYR A 106 1.80 23.16 -3.93
C TYR A 106 2.85 22.12 -4.30
N ILE A 107 2.50 20.83 -4.33
CA ILE A 107 3.36 19.76 -4.82
C ILE A 107 2.68 19.02 -5.96
N CYS A 108 1.51 18.43 -5.72
CA CYS A 108 0.86 17.57 -6.71
C CYS A 108 0.38 18.34 -7.96
N LEU A 109 -0.19 19.54 -7.79
CA LEU A 109 -0.58 20.39 -8.91
C LEU A 109 0.64 20.82 -9.76
N PRO A 110 1.72 21.39 -9.18
CA PRO A 110 2.95 21.66 -9.93
C PRO A 110 3.51 20.44 -10.67
N PHE A 111 3.60 19.27 -10.03
CA PHE A 111 4.07 18.06 -10.71
C PHE A 111 3.14 17.61 -11.84
N SER A 112 1.82 17.74 -11.68
CA SER A 112 0.86 17.42 -12.75
C SER A 112 0.99 18.40 -13.93
N ILE A 113 1.24 19.69 -13.66
CA ILE A 113 1.54 20.68 -14.69
C ILE A 113 2.87 20.36 -15.38
N LEU A 114 3.92 20.01 -14.63
CA LEU A 114 5.21 19.62 -15.19
C LEU A 114 5.09 18.36 -16.04
N SER A 115 4.35 17.34 -15.60
CA SER A 115 4.05 16.15 -16.41
C SER A 115 3.29 16.49 -17.70
N ALA A 116 2.41 17.51 -17.67
CA ALA A 116 1.75 18.01 -18.87
C ALA A 116 2.69 18.84 -19.78
N VAL A 117 3.65 19.58 -19.22
CA VAL A 117 4.69 20.28 -20.01
C VAL A 117 5.63 19.27 -20.68
N PHE A 118 6.13 18.30 -19.93
CA PHE A 118 7.02 17.23 -20.43
C PHE A 118 6.25 16.04 -21.01
N PHE A 119 5.03 16.27 -21.50
CA PHE A 119 4.14 15.22 -22.00
C PHE A 119 4.79 14.36 -23.08
N ASN A 120 5.44 14.99 -24.07
CA ASN A 120 6.06 14.26 -25.17
C ASN A 120 7.17 13.31 -24.67
N ASP A 121 8.02 13.80 -23.75
CA ASP A 121 9.12 13.01 -23.17
C ASP A 121 8.57 11.85 -22.34
N TYR A 122 7.52 12.09 -21.56
CA TYR A 122 6.84 11.06 -20.79
C TYR A 122 6.26 9.96 -21.70
N MET A 123 5.66 10.36 -22.84
CA MET A 123 5.07 9.43 -23.81
C MET A 123 6.11 8.58 -24.55
N VAL A 124 7.38 8.98 -24.63
CA VAL A 124 8.45 8.14 -25.22
C VAL A 124 8.52 6.79 -24.52
N TYR A 125 8.55 6.80 -23.19
CA TYR A 125 8.59 5.60 -22.37
C TYR A 125 7.24 4.89 -22.32
N PHE A 126 6.16 5.67 -22.18
CA PHE A 126 4.82 5.11 -22.02
C PHE A 126 4.25 4.47 -23.30
N LEU A 127 4.74 4.88 -24.48
CA LEU A 127 4.34 4.28 -25.77
C LEU A 127 5.28 3.19 -26.25
N SER A 128 6.47 3.12 -25.68
CA SER A 128 7.49 2.15 -26.09
C SER A 128 6.95 0.72 -26.03
N PRO A 129 7.26 -0.11 -27.03
CA PRO A 129 6.88 -1.53 -27.03
C PRO A 129 7.70 -2.37 -26.04
N LEU A 130 8.69 -1.78 -25.36
CA LEU A 130 9.56 -2.48 -24.41
C LEU A 130 9.02 -2.54 -22.98
N GLY A 131 7.96 -1.78 -22.67
CA GLY A 131 7.28 -1.94 -21.38
C GLY A 131 6.57 -3.29 -21.34
N LEU A 132 6.45 -3.89 -20.16
CA LEU A 132 5.90 -5.26 -20.03
C LEU A 132 4.41 -5.29 -19.68
N GLY A 133 3.82 -4.15 -19.35
CA GLY A 133 2.38 -3.99 -19.12
C GLY A 133 1.53 -4.22 -20.37
N LEU A 134 0.22 -4.00 -20.24
CA LEU A 134 -0.74 -4.15 -21.33
C LEU A 134 -0.43 -3.17 -22.46
N HIS A 135 -0.18 -3.72 -23.66
CA HIS A 135 0.04 -2.95 -24.87
C HIS A 135 -1.28 -2.60 -25.55
N LEU A 136 -1.86 -1.47 -25.14
CA LEU A 136 -2.99 -0.88 -25.85
C LEU A 136 -2.53 0.04 -27.00
N THR A 137 -3.47 0.38 -27.87
CA THR A 137 -3.20 1.26 -29.03
C THR A 137 -2.60 2.58 -28.55
N ARG A 138 -1.74 3.19 -29.39
CA ARG A 138 -1.11 4.48 -29.06
C ARG A 138 -2.14 5.56 -28.77
N GLY A 139 -3.20 5.63 -29.60
CA GLY A 139 -4.30 6.59 -29.43
C GLY A 139 -5.01 6.45 -28.09
N PHE A 140 -5.27 5.21 -27.65
CA PHE A 140 -5.85 4.97 -26.32
C PHE A 140 -4.92 5.47 -25.21
N ARG A 141 -3.63 5.11 -25.23
CA ARG A 141 -2.66 5.54 -24.21
C ARG A 141 -2.49 7.05 -24.14
N TYR A 142 -2.49 7.74 -25.29
CA TYR A 142 -2.52 9.22 -25.33
C TYR A 142 -3.76 9.78 -24.64
N ALA A 143 -4.95 9.35 -25.07
CA ALA A 143 -6.21 9.84 -24.50
C ALA A 143 -6.30 9.56 -23.00
N TYR A 144 -5.85 8.38 -22.59
CA TYR A 144 -5.81 7.93 -21.21
C TYR A 144 -4.98 8.86 -20.32
N PHE A 145 -3.73 9.11 -20.71
CA PHE A 145 -2.83 9.96 -19.92
C PHE A 145 -3.31 11.42 -19.91
N ILE A 146 -3.94 11.89 -20.99
CA ILE A 146 -4.59 13.21 -21.02
C ILE A 146 -5.72 13.28 -19.99
N ILE A 147 -6.62 12.30 -19.96
CA ILE A 147 -7.74 12.24 -18.99
C ILE A 147 -7.18 12.25 -17.56
N GLU A 148 -6.15 11.46 -17.31
CA GLU A 148 -5.49 11.37 -16.02
C GLU A 148 -4.88 12.70 -15.55
N LEU A 149 -4.10 13.37 -16.42
CA LEU A 149 -3.51 14.68 -16.14
C LEU A 149 -4.56 15.76 -15.93
N VAL A 150 -5.62 15.75 -16.76
CA VAL A 150 -6.73 16.69 -16.64
C VAL A 150 -7.39 16.58 -15.27
N MET A 151 -7.69 15.36 -14.80
CA MET A 151 -8.25 15.17 -13.46
C MET A 151 -7.28 15.59 -12.35
N ALA A 152 -6.00 15.22 -12.47
CA ALA A 152 -4.96 15.56 -11.49
C ALA A 152 -4.75 17.08 -11.35
N ILE A 153 -4.95 17.85 -12.43
CA ILE A 153 -4.90 19.32 -12.41
C ILE A 153 -6.22 19.91 -11.92
N SER A 154 -7.36 19.41 -12.40
CA SER A 154 -8.68 19.96 -12.06
C SER A 154 -9.05 19.81 -10.58
N ILE A 155 -8.77 18.66 -9.95
CA ILE A 155 -9.10 18.43 -8.53
C ILE A 155 -8.50 19.51 -7.61
N PRO A 156 -7.18 19.79 -7.64
CA PRO A 156 -6.59 20.83 -6.80
C PRO A 156 -7.05 22.25 -7.14
N LEU A 157 -7.25 22.57 -8.41
CA LEU A 157 -7.81 23.87 -8.79
C LEU A 157 -9.23 24.08 -8.26
N LEU A 158 -10.06 23.03 -8.27
CA LEU A 158 -11.45 23.11 -7.83
C LEU A 158 -11.56 23.49 -6.35
N PHE A 159 -10.76 22.90 -5.45
CA PHE A 159 -10.79 23.31 -4.05
C PHE A 159 -10.05 24.63 -3.80
N GLN A 160 -8.98 24.95 -4.55
CA GLN A 160 -8.33 26.27 -4.45
C GLN A 160 -9.29 27.41 -4.79
N ILE A 161 -10.08 27.26 -5.86
CA ILE A 161 -10.99 28.31 -6.33
C ILE A 161 -12.28 28.34 -5.50
N ARG A 162 -12.94 27.18 -5.31
CA ARG A 162 -14.25 27.14 -4.63
C ARG A 162 -14.12 27.33 -3.13
N GLU A 163 -13.16 26.67 -2.50
CA GLU A 163 -12.95 26.76 -1.05
C GLU A 163 -12.00 27.90 -0.66
N LYS A 164 -11.43 28.62 -1.65
CA LYS A 164 -10.44 29.68 -1.45
C LYS A 164 -9.23 29.20 -0.63
N HIS A 165 -8.87 27.92 -0.78
CA HIS A 165 -7.78 27.32 -0.02
C HIS A 165 -6.44 27.92 -0.46
N LEU A 166 -5.74 28.55 0.48
CA LEU A 166 -4.42 29.11 0.29
C LEU A 166 -3.52 28.73 1.48
N PHE A 167 -2.23 28.56 1.18
CA PHE A 167 -1.21 28.36 2.20
C PHE A 167 -1.18 29.54 3.15
N ASN A 168 -1.25 29.29 4.45
CA ASN A 168 -1.14 30.37 5.44
C ASN A 168 0.33 30.72 5.68
N VAL A 169 0.85 31.66 4.88
CA VAL A 169 2.26 32.07 4.93
C VAL A 169 2.66 32.62 6.30
N LYS A 170 1.71 33.17 7.07
CA LYS A 170 1.96 33.72 8.41
C LYS A 170 2.03 32.65 9.51
N ASP A 171 1.53 31.45 9.27
CA ASP A 171 1.54 30.38 10.28
C ASP A 171 2.82 29.53 10.16
N LYS A 172 3.77 29.77 11.08
CA LYS A 172 5.02 29.00 11.18
C LYS A 172 4.76 27.49 11.36
N TRP A 173 3.71 27.09 12.06
CA TRP A 173 3.41 25.67 12.28
C TRP A 173 2.88 24.99 11.02
N GLU A 174 2.20 25.73 10.15
CA GLU A 174 1.78 25.22 8.84
C GLU A 174 3.00 24.89 7.97
N TRP A 175 4.01 25.77 7.95
CA TRP A 175 5.31 25.53 7.29
C TRP A 175 6.04 24.32 7.86
N ILE A 176 6.16 24.23 9.19
CA ILE A 176 6.85 23.12 9.85
C ILE A 176 6.17 21.79 9.50
N ARG A 177 4.83 21.70 9.61
CA ARG A 177 4.10 20.47 9.29
C ARG A 177 4.25 20.09 7.81
N PHE A 178 4.21 21.08 6.91
CA PHE A 178 4.38 20.86 5.49
C PHE A 178 5.77 20.30 5.15
N PHE A 179 6.84 20.96 5.59
CA PHE A 179 8.20 20.54 5.28
C PHE A 179 8.65 19.28 6.02
N ILE A 180 8.10 19.00 7.20
CA ILE A 180 8.34 17.71 7.87
C ILE A 180 7.59 16.60 7.15
N ALA A 181 6.31 16.78 6.79
CA ALA A 181 5.52 15.70 6.19
C ALA A 181 5.93 15.37 4.75
N LEU A 182 6.33 16.37 3.96
CA LEU A 182 6.69 16.20 2.56
C LEU A 182 7.72 15.08 2.31
N PRO A 183 8.89 15.02 2.97
CA PRO A 183 9.86 13.94 2.75
C PRO A 183 9.30 12.56 3.13
N PHE A 184 8.48 12.44 4.18
CA PHE A 184 7.86 11.16 4.53
C PHE A 184 6.80 10.73 3.50
N VAL A 185 5.97 11.66 3.03
CA VAL A 185 4.98 11.38 1.98
C VAL A 185 5.67 11.03 0.67
N ALA A 186 6.75 11.73 0.31
CA ALA A 186 7.55 11.44 -0.87
C ALA A 186 8.22 10.06 -0.76
N PHE A 187 8.89 9.77 0.36
CA PHE A 187 9.54 8.50 0.59
C PHE A 187 8.56 7.33 0.55
N ILE A 188 7.41 7.45 1.23
CA ILE A 188 6.46 6.33 1.28
C ILE A 188 5.73 6.11 -0.04
N MET A 189 5.61 7.14 -0.90
CA MET A 189 5.04 7.05 -2.25
C MET A 189 6.11 6.88 -3.33
N MET A 190 7.35 6.59 -2.93
CA MET A 190 8.45 6.37 -3.86
C MET A 190 8.13 5.21 -4.82
N PRO A 191 8.27 5.38 -6.14
CA PRO A 191 8.13 4.27 -7.08
C PRO A 191 9.11 3.16 -6.72
N VAL A 192 8.67 1.90 -6.80
CA VAL A 192 9.48 0.70 -6.48
C VAL A 192 10.84 0.68 -7.21
N TYR A 193 10.89 1.21 -8.43
CA TYR A 193 12.10 1.27 -9.22
C TYR A 193 13.04 2.43 -8.89
N ALA A 194 12.61 3.38 -8.05
CA ALA A 194 13.40 4.57 -7.76
C ALA A 194 14.72 4.28 -7.04
N PRO A 195 14.80 3.38 -6.03
CA PRO A 195 16.08 3.01 -5.41
C PRO A 195 17.08 2.50 -6.43
N GLN A 196 16.62 1.59 -7.31
CA GLN A 196 17.44 1.04 -8.38
C GLN A 196 17.85 2.10 -9.41
N ALA A 197 16.95 3.03 -9.74
CA ALA A 197 17.24 4.10 -10.68
C ALA A 197 18.30 5.08 -10.16
N ILE A 198 18.32 5.32 -8.84
CA ILE A 198 19.23 6.25 -8.19
C ILE A 198 20.57 5.59 -7.85
N LEU A 199 20.54 4.34 -7.37
CA LEU A 199 21.70 3.63 -6.84
C LEU A 199 22.30 2.62 -7.83
N GLY A 200 21.63 2.36 -8.95
CA GLY A 200 22.00 1.35 -9.93
C GLY A 200 21.52 -0.06 -9.55
N TYR A 201 21.81 -1.03 -10.43
CA TYR A 201 21.53 -2.44 -10.18
C TYR A 201 22.66 -3.06 -9.34
N ALA A 202 22.40 -3.31 -8.06
CA ALA A 202 23.31 -4.06 -7.21
C ALA A 202 23.29 -5.55 -7.61
N GLN A 203 24.45 -6.14 -7.89
CA GLN A 203 24.54 -7.56 -8.28
C GLN A 203 24.35 -8.52 -7.10
N GLU A 204 24.60 -8.06 -5.88
CA GLU A 204 24.44 -8.87 -4.67
C GLU A 204 22.96 -9.17 -4.43
N THR A 205 22.64 -10.46 -4.42
CA THR A 205 21.32 -10.98 -4.05
C THR A 205 21.11 -10.74 -2.57
N LEU A 206 19.97 -10.14 -2.22
CA LEU A 206 19.62 -9.89 -0.83
C LEU A 206 19.40 -11.26 -0.17
N GLN A 207 20.04 -11.58 0.95
CA GLN A 207 19.74 -12.82 1.67
C GLN A 207 19.07 -12.55 3.02
N ALA A 208 18.37 -13.57 3.52
CA ALA A 208 17.77 -13.53 4.84
C ALA A 208 18.84 -13.30 5.91
N PHE A 209 18.61 -12.28 6.74
CA PHE A 209 19.46 -11.90 7.89
C PHE A 209 20.86 -11.37 7.53
N GLU A 210 21.10 -11.03 6.28
CA GLU A 210 22.25 -10.18 5.93
C GLU A 210 22.10 -8.75 6.48
N PRO A 211 23.19 -7.97 6.56
CA PRO A 211 23.16 -6.63 7.13
C PRO A 211 22.06 -5.73 6.56
N PHE A 212 21.85 -5.74 5.23
CA PHE A 212 20.79 -4.97 4.60
C PHE A 212 19.39 -5.40 5.11
N HIS A 213 19.14 -6.71 5.15
CA HIS A 213 17.88 -7.25 5.66
C HIS A 213 17.63 -6.86 7.12
N ILE A 214 18.64 -7.00 7.98
CA ILE A 214 18.55 -6.64 9.39
C ILE A 214 18.28 -5.14 9.56
N ILE A 215 19.00 -4.29 8.82
CA ILE A 215 18.78 -2.84 8.83
C ILE A 215 17.34 -2.54 8.44
N TRP A 216 16.82 -3.19 7.40
CA TRP A 216 15.44 -3.00 6.97
C TRP A 216 14.43 -3.39 8.06
N LEU A 217 14.59 -4.56 8.68
CA LEU A 217 13.71 -5.01 9.77
C LEU A 217 13.73 -4.05 10.96
N VAL A 218 14.91 -3.53 11.33
CA VAL A 218 15.05 -2.51 12.38
C VAL A 218 14.36 -1.21 11.97
N CYS A 219 14.55 -0.75 10.73
CA CYS A 219 13.88 0.44 10.19
C CYS A 219 12.35 0.28 10.18
N LEU A 220 11.82 -0.89 9.83
CA LEU A 220 10.40 -1.20 9.88
C LEU A 220 9.87 -1.08 11.32
N PHE A 221 10.53 -1.73 12.27
CA PHE A 221 10.14 -1.67 13.68
C PHE A 221 10.17 -0.23 14.23
N ILE A 222 11.27 0.50 13.98
CA ILE A 222 11.40 1.90 14.39
C ILE A 222 10.33 2.77 13.72
N GLY A 223 10.04 2.54 12.44
CA GLY A 223 9.01 3.27 11.70
C GLY A 223 7.62 3.11 12.31
N ILE A 224 7.23 1.88 12.65
CA ILE A 224 5.96 1.59 13.34
C ILE A 224 5.92 2.30 14.69
N MET A 225 6.98 2.18 15.51
CA MET A 225 7.04 2.82 16.82
C MET A 225 7.00 4.34 16.73
N ALA A 226 7.75 4.93 15.80
CA ALA A 226 7.78 6.37 15.57
C ALA A 226 6.40 6.90 15.18
N LEU A 227 5.72 6.28 14.22
CA LEU A 227 4.37 6.66 13.82
C LEU A 227 3.37 6.49 14.97
N TYR A 228 3.46 5.40 15.74
CA TYR A 228 2.64 5.21 16.92
C TYR A 228 2.82 6.35 17.93
N TYR A 229 4.05 6.67 18.34
CA TYR A 229 4.30 7.73 19.34
C TYR A 229 3.93 9.12 18.83
N LEU A 230 4.14 9.42 17.55
CA LEU A 230 3.76 10.70 16.94
C LEU A 230 2.24 10.91 16.87
N PHE A 231 1.47 9.84 16.73
CA PHE A 231 0.02 9.90 16.51
C PHE A 231 -0.84 9.42 17.68
N ARG A 232 -0.32 8.72 18.69
CA ARG A 232 -1.13 8.15 19.79
C ARG A 232 -1.92 9.19 20.59
N PHE A 233 -1.40 10.42 20.64
CA PHE A 233 -2.03 11.55 21.33
C PHE A 233 -2.78 12.52 20.40
N ARG A 234 -2.85 12.19 19.11
CA ARG A 234 -3.59 12.99 18.13
C ARG A 234 -5.07 12.64 18.16
N SER A 235 -5.88 13.49 17.53
CA SER A 235 -7.33 13.27 17.46
C SER A 235 -7.65 11.92 16.81
N ALA A 236 -8.80 11.33 17.16
CA ALA A 236 -9.27 10.09 16.51
C ALA A 236 -9.33 10.24 14.97
N GLN A 237 -9.67 11.43 14.49
CA GLN A 237 -9.70 11.75 13.06
C GLN A 237 -8.30 11.73 12.43
N ASP A 238 -7.28 12.29 13.09
CA ASP A 238 -5.91 12.31 12.57
C ASP A 238 -5.30 10.91 12.55
N ARG A 239 -5.52 10.12 13.61
CA ARG A 239 -5.09 8.72 13.68
C ARG A 239 -5.73 7.91 12.54
N TYR A 240 -7.04 8.10 12.34
CA TYR A 240 -7.78 7.43 11.27
C TYR A 240 -7.28 7.85 9.88
N MET A 241 -7.03 9.15 9.69
CA MET A 241 -6.50 9.71 8.44
C MET A 241 -5.13 9.12 8.10
N LEU A 242 -4.22 8.96 9.07
CA LEU A 242 -2.93 8.29 8.85
C LEU A 242 -3.12 6.86 8.34
N CYS A 243 -3.95 6.06 9.02
CA CYS A 243 -4.17 4.66 8.62
C CYS A 243 -4.80 4.54 7.23
N VAL A 244 -5.75 5.43 6.88
CA VAL A 244 -6.33 5.47 5.53
C VAL A 244 -5.27 5.88 4.49
N PHE A 245 -4.44 6.88 4.77
CA PHE A 245 -3.35 7.29 3.88
C PHE A 245 -2.39 6.14 3.59
N LEU A 246 -1.89 5.46 4.63
CA LEU A 246 -0.98 4.33 4.48
C LEU A 246 -1.61 3.18 3.69
N THR A 247 -2.91 2.97 3.84
CA THR A 247 -3.64 1.94 3.09
C THR A 247 -3.75 2.27 1.61
N VAL A 248 -4.00 3.53 1.26
CA VAL A 248 -3.98 3.98 -0.14
C VAL A 248 -2.58 3.82 -0.74
N VAL A 249 -1.54 4.15 0.03
CA VAL A 249 -0.13 3.94 -0.35
C VAL A 249 0.14 2.46 -0.64
N LEU A 250 -0.22 1.55 0.28
CA LEU A 250 -0.06 0.10 0.11
C LEU A 250 -0.74 -0.40 -1.17
N PHE A 251 -1.98 0.04 -1.43
CA PHE A 251 -2.70 -0.35 -2.63
C PHE A 251 -1.95 0.00 -3.91
N PHE A 252 -1.48 1.24 -4.05
CA PHE A 252 -0.76 1.66 -5.26
C PHE A 252 0.66 1.06 -5.36
N HIS A 253 1.32 0.81 -4.23
CA HIS A 253 2.58 0.07 -4.23
C HIS A 253 2.39 -1.36 -4.71
N TYR A 254 1.37 -2.04 -4.20
CA TYR A 254 1.03 -3.36 -4.69
C TYR A 254 0.75 -3.34 -6.20
N ASP A 255 -0.12 -2.43 -6.65
CA ASP A 255 -0.54 -2.32 -8.04
C ASP A 255 0.61 -2.01 -9.01
N SER A 256 1.67 -1.35 -8.53
CA SER A 256 2.88 -1.11 -9.32
C SER A 256 3.57 -2.38 -9.82
N LEU A 257 3.29 -3.55 -9.22
CA LEU A 257 3.69 -4.88 -9.70
C LEU A 257 3.33 -5.10 -11.17
N TYR A 258 2.17 -4.59 -11.60
CA TYR A 258 1.66 -4.80 -12.96
C TYR A 258 2.43 -4.04 -14.04
N LEU A 259 3.32 -3.11 -13.65
CA LEU A 259 4.28 -2.49 -14.57
C LEU A 259 5.23 -3.52 -15.18
N MET A 260 5.52 -4.59 -14.43
CA MET A 260 6.33 -5.72 -14.91
C MET A 260 5.54 -6.71 -15.76
N GLY A 261 4.25 -6.47 -15.96
CA GLY A 261 3.37 -7.23 -16.83
C GLY A 261 2.24 -7.95 -16.10
N PHE A 262 1.09 -8.01 -16.76
CA PHE A 262 -0.11 -8.66 -16.26
C PHE A 262 -0.11 -10.15 -16.67
N THR A 263 0.16 -11.04 -15.72
CA THR A 263 0.13 -12.49 -15.93
C THR A 263 -0.73 -13.16 -14.87
N ILE A 264 -1.25 -14.35 -15.19
CA ILE A 264 -2.08 -15.15 -14.25
C ILE A 264 -1.32 -15.43 -12.94
N LYS A 265 -0.01 -15.69 -13.02
CA LYS A 265 0.86 -15.88 -11.86
C LYS A 265 0.92 -14.66 -10.93
N ARG A 266 0.65 -13.47 -11.45
CA ARG A 266 0.75 -12.18 -10.73
C ARG A 266 -0.59 -11.63 -10.28
N LEU A 267 -1.68 -12.40 -10.43
CA LEU A 267 -2.96 -12.03 -9.85
C LEU A 267 -2.84 -11.86 -8.33
N PRO A 268 -3.64 -10.97 -7.71
CA PRO A 268 -3.56 -10.67 -6.28
C PRO A 268 -4.25 -11.75 -5.44
N VAL A 269 -3.94 -13.02 -5.72
CA VAL A 269 -4.55 -14.18 -5.07
C VAL A 269 -3.72 -14.65 -3.88
N GLN A 270 -2.44 -14.29 -3.82
CA GLN A 270 -1.60 -14.52 -2.65
C GLN A 270 -2.12 -13.72 -1.45
N LEU A 271 -1.99 -14.29 -0.25
CA LEU A 271 -2.58 -13.77 0.98
C LEU A 271 -2.13 -12.33 1.32
N CYS A 272 -0.83 -12.02 1.16
CA CYS A 272 -0.31 -10.67 1.38
C CYS A 272 -0.83 -9.68 0.31
N ASN A 273 -0.80 -10.09 -0.96
CA ASN A 273 -1.27 -9.29 -2.09
C ASN A 273 -2.75 -8.90 -1.94
N ILE A 274 -3.62 -9.87 -1.61
CA ILE A 274 -5.05 -9.61 -1.42
C ILE A 274 -5.31 -8.72 -0.19
N ALA A 275 -4.40 -8.73 0.81
CA ALA A 275 -4.45 -7.85 1.96
C ALA A 275 -4.45 -6.37 1.56
N SER A 276 -3.67 -6.00 0.53
CA SER A 276 -3.59 -4.64 0.02
C SER A 276 -4.97 -4.10 -0.40
N TYR A 277 -5.77 -4.94 -1.07
CA TYR A 277 -7.15 -4.62 -1.44
C TYR A 277 -8.10 -4.66 -0.24
N PHE A 278 -7.97 -5.68 0.61
CA PHE A 278 -8.84 -5.80 1.78
C PHE A 278 -8.63 -4.68 2.79
N TYR A 279 -7.42 -4.17 2.99
CA TYR A 279 -7.20 -3.00 3.83
C TYR A 279 -7.85 -1.74 3.23
N LEU A 280 -7.73 -1.55 1.90
CA LEU A 280 -8.36 -0.41 1.19
C LEU A 280 -9.88 -0.38 1.34
N ILE A 281 -10.52 -1.54 1.54
CA ILE A 281 -11.95 -1.62 1.82
C ILE A 281 -12.21 -1.61 3.33
N ALA A 282 -11.48 -2.39 4.11
CA ALA A 282 -11.79 -2.61 5.52
C ALA A 282 -11.61 -1.33 6.35
N ILE A 283 -10.53 -0.59 6.13
CA ILE A 283 -10.18 0.57 6.97
C ILE A 283 -11.09 1.77 6.65
N PRO A 284 -11.21 2.24 5.39
CA PRO A 284 -12.07 3.38 5.05
C PRO A 284 -13.57 3.17 5.34
N PHE A 285 -14.05 1.92 5.23
CA PHE A 285 -15.45 1.56 5.51
C PHE A 285 -15.65 0.97 6.92
N ARG A 286 -14.61 0.91 7.74
CA ARG A 286 -14.62 0.41 9.13
C ARG A 286 -15.21 -1.00 9.29
N LEU A 287 -14.90 -1.90 8.36
CA LEU A 287 -15.41 -3.27 8.34
C LEU A 287 -14.65 -4.18 9.32
N LYS A 288 -15.07 -4.15 10.60
CA LYS A 288 -14.40 -4.86 11.73
C LYS A 288 -14.10 -6.33 11.42
N LYS A 289 -15.06 -7.06 10.86
CA LYS A 289 -14.93 -8.51 10.60
C LYS A 289 -13.83 -8.79 9.57
N MET A 290 -13.82 -8.04 8.47
CA MET A 290 -12.81 -8.19 7.42
C MET A 290 -11.44 -7.76 7.93
N PHE A 291 -11.36 -6.64 8.66
CA PHE A 291 -10.11 -6.20 9.25
C PHE A 291 -9.54 -7.23 10.24
N HIS A 292 -10.34 -7.85 11.10
CA HIS A 292 -9.87 -8.88 12.03
C HIS A 292 -9.31 -10.12 11.32
N PHE A 293 -9.96 -10.55 10.24
CA PHE A 293 -9.44 -11.61 9.37
C PHE A 293 -8.07 -11.22 8.82
N CYS A 294 -7.97 -10.05 8.18
CA CYS A 294 -6.71 -9.57 7.61
C CYS A 294 -5.61 -9.40 8.67
N PHE A 295 -5.95 -8.82 9.82
CA PHE A 295 -5.00 -8.61 10.92
C PHE A 295 -4.39 -9.92 11.41
N LEU A 296 -5.22 -10.95 11.65
CA LEU A 296 -4.71 -12.21 12.18
C LEU A 296 -4.04 -13.08 11.12
N ALA A 297 -4.61 -13.19 9.92
CA ALA A 297 -4.06 -14.04 8.86
C ALA A 297 -2.90 -13.36 8.12
N ASN A 298 -3.08 -12.12 7.67
CA ASN A 298 -2.10 -11.48 6.77
C ASN A 298 -0.86 -10.99 7.51
N ILE A 299 -0.97 -10.55 8.78
CA ILE A 299 0.26 -10.23 9.56
C ILE A 299 1.11 -11.48 9.73
N VAL A 300 0.51 -12.63 10.07
CA VAL A 300 1.27 -13.88 10.24
C VAL A 300 1.95 -14.27 8.93
N GLY A 301 1.21 -14.26 7.81
CA GLY A 301 1.79 -14.51 6.48
C GLY A 301 2.92 -13.55 6.14
N ALA A 302 2.72 -12.24 6.36
CA ALA A 302 3.72 -11.23 6.04
C ALA A 302 4.95 -11.27 6.96
N LEU A 303 4.78 -11.63 8.24
CA LEU A 303 5.90 -11.85 9.16
C LEU A 303 6.76 -13.03 8.71
N ILE A 304 6.14 -14.13 8.29
CA ILE A 304 6.89 -15.28 7.75
C ILE A 304 7.62 -14.85 6.47
N ALA A 305 6.92 -14.18 5.55
CA ALA A 305 7.46 -13.73 4.28
C ALA A 305 8.64 -12.74 4.44
N ILE A 306 8.55 -11.81 5.40
CA ILE A 306 9.64 -10.86 5.63
C ILE A 306 10.79 -11.47 6.43
N LEU A 307 10.56 -12.49 7.27
CA LEU A 307 11.64 -13.13 8.04
C LEU A 307 12.38 -14.20 7.22
N ALA A 308 11.68 -14.86 6.30
CA ALA A 308 12.23 -15.84 5.36
C ALA A 308 11.95 -15.39 3.91
N PRO A 309 12.60 -14.30 3.46
CA PRO A 309 12.36 -13.78 2.12
C PRO A 309 12.99 -14.65 1.04
N ASP A 310 12.25 -14.85 -0.04
CA ASP A 310 12.71 -15.53 -1.26
C ASP A 310 13.19 -14.50 -2.30
N PHE A 311 14.44 -14.07 -2.14
CA PHE A 311 15.05 -13.06 -3.01
C PHE A 311 15.80 -13.73 -4.16
N SER A 312 15.36 -13.45 -5.39
CA SER A 312 15.95 -14.01 -6.61
C SER A 312 16.73 -13.00 -7.46
N THR A 313 16.75 -11.73 -7.05
CA THR A 313 17.38 -10.64 -7.83
C THR A 313 18.31 -9.78 -6.98
N GLY A 314 18.98 -8.81 -7.61
CA GLY A 314 19.84 -7.84 -6.94
C GLY A 314 19.15 -7.05 -5.83
N SER A 315 19.89 -6.59 -4.82
CA SER A 315 19.35 -5.98 -3.60
C SER A 315 18.41 -4.77 -3.82
N PHE A 316 18.70 -3.91 -4.80
CA PHE A 316 17.82 -2.80 -5.20
C PHE A 316 16.89 -3.15 -6.37
N GLY A 317 16.88 -4.42 -6.78
CA GLY A 317 16.04 -4.94 -7.85
C GLY A 317 14.57 -4.63 -7.59
N PHE A 318 13.84 -4.29 -8.66
CA PHE A 318 12.40 -4.01 -8.58
C PHE A 318 11.63 -5.04 -7.76
N TRP A 319 11.88 -6.34 -7.97
CA TRP A 319 11.18 -7.42 -7.27
C TRP A 319 11.48 -7.43 -5.78
N ASN A 320 12.74 -7.28 -5.39
CA ASN A 320 13.13 -7.28 -3.98
C ASN A 320 12.58 -6.05 -3.25
N ILE A 321 12.65 -4.87 -3.87
CA ILE A 321 12.10 -3.63 -3.30
C ILE A 321 10.58 -3.72 -3.21
N HIS A 322 9.89 -4.20 -4.25
CA HIS A 322 8.43 -4.42 -4.20
C HIS A 322 8.07 -5.34 -3.05
N TYR A 323 8.74 -6.50 -3.00
CA TYR A 323 8.50 -7.52 -1.99
C TYR A 323 8.69 -6.95 -0.58
N ILE A 324 9.84 -6.37 -0.27
CA ILE A 324 10.16 -5.94 1.09
C ILE A 324 9.30 -4.75 1.52
N PHE A 325 8.99 -3.83 0.61
CA PHE A 325 8.20 -2.64 0.91
C PHE A 325 6.71 -2.96 1.11
N GLU A 326 6.14 -3.81 0.24
CA GLU A 326 4.74 -4.24 0.34
C GLU A 326 4.49 -5.01 1.64
N HIS A 327 5.32 -6.03 1.94
CA HIS A 327 5.21 -6.80 3.19
C HIS A 327 5.41 -5.93 4.43
N SER A 328 6.32 -4.95 4.37
CA SER A 328 6.51 -3.97 5.45
C SER A 328 5.23 -3.19 5.76
N LEU A 329 4.51 -2.73 4.73
CA LEU A 329 3.26 -2.02 4.90
C LEU A 329 2.11 -2.95 5.34
N VAL A 330 2.06 -4.18 4.83
CA VAL A 330 1.08 -5.21 5.26
C VAL A 330 1.23 -5.54 6.75
N ILE A 331 2.43 -5.40 7.33
CA ILE A 331 2.66 -5.51 8.78
C ILE A 331 2.37 -4.19 9.51
N ALA A 332 2.93 -3.08 9.03
CA ALA A 332 2.90 -1.80 9.73
C ALA A 332 1.48 -1.23 9.86
N ILE A 333 0.68 -1.28 8.80
CA ILE A 333 -0.68 -0.72 8.77
C ILE A 333 -1.58 -1.37 9.82
N PRO A 334 -1.80 -2.69 9.82
CA PRO A 334 -2.69 -3.31 10.80
C PRO A 334 -2.15 -3.22 12.24
N ALA A 335 -0.83 -3.23 12.44
CA ALA A 335 -0.23 -2.94 13.75
C ALA A 335 -0.56 -1.53 14.25
N LEU A 336 -0.41 -0.51 13.40
CA LEU A 336 -0.77 0.88 13.71
C LEU A 336 -2.28 1.05 13.91
N VAL A 337 -3.11 0.40 13.10
CA VAL A 337 -4.57 0.45 13.22
C VAL A 337 -5.04 -0.06 14.59
N MET A 338 -4.42 -1.14 15.09
CA MET A 338 -4.70 -1.66 16.43
C MET A 338 -4.08 -0.81 17.53
N GLY A 339 -2.80 -0.43 17.41
CA GLY A 339 -2.09 0.37 18.41
C GLY A 339 -2.71 1.76 18.59
N LEU A 340 -3.13 2.40 17.51
CA LEU A 340 -3.81 3.70 17.53
C LEU A 340 -5.31 3.58 17.85
N ARG A 341 -5.83 2.37 18.12
CA ARG A 341 -7.22 2.09 18.49
C ARG A 341 -8.25 2.58 17.46
N ILE A 342 -7.93 2.43 16.18
CA ILE A 342 -8.88 2.72 15.09
C ILE A 342 -9.96 1.63 15.01
N PHE A 343 -9.56 0.38 15.26
CA PHE A 343 -10.47 -0.73 15.49
C PHE A 343 -10.42 -1.15 16.96
N PRO A 344 -11.52 -1.72 17.48
CA PRO A 344 -11.53 -2.28 18.83
C PRO A 344 -10.53 -3.44 18.95
N ARG A 345 -10.07 -3.68 20.18
CA ARG A 345 -9.21 -4.83 20.52
C ARG A 345 -9.84 -6.15 20.07
N LEU A 346 -9.00 -7.15 19.81
CA LEU A 346 -9.45 -8.48 19.41
C LEU A 346 -10.27 -9.16 20.51
N GLU A 347 -11.38 -9.76 20.10
CA GLU A 347 -12.29 -10.55 20.92
C GLU A 347 -12.21 -12.04 20.52
N ARG A 348 -12.77 -12.93 21.34
CA ARG A 348 -12.85 -14.37 20.97
C ARG A 348 -13.58 -14.59 19.63
N LYS A 349 -14.59 -13.77 19.33
CA LYS A 349 -15.30 -13.81 18.03
C LYS A 349 -14.39 -13.48 16.84
N SER A 350 -13.28 -12.76 17.06
CA SER A 350 -12.29 -12.50 16.00
C SER A 350 -11.70 -13.79 15.46
N ILE A 351 -11.46 -14.80 16.31
CA ILE A 351 -10.96 -16.12 15.87
C ILE A 351 -11.95 -16.76 14.90
N LEU A 352 -13.25 -16.71 15.20
CA LEU A 352 -14.29 -17.26 14.32
C LEU A 352 -14.31 -16.53 12.96
N TYR A 353 -14.23 -15.19 12.96
CA TYR A 353 -14.18 -14.42 11.71
C TYR A 353 -12.93 -14.75 10.89
N THR A 354 -11.78 -14.89 11.54
CA THR A 354 -10.54 -15.29 10.87
C THR A 354 -10.62 -16.71 10.35
N TRP A 355 -11.18 -17.65 11.11
CA TRP A 355 -11.35 -19.03 10.66
C TRP A 355 -12.26 -19.12 9.44
N ILE A 356 -13.43 -18.47 9.46
CA ILE A 356 -14.34 -18.44 8.31
C ILE A 356 -13.67 -17.78 7.12
N GLY A 357 -13.09 -16.58 7.29
CA GLY A 357 -12.43 -15.84 6.23
C GLY A 357 -11.27 -16.62 5.62
N PHE A 358 -10.42 -17.23 6.46
CA PHE A 358 -9.32 -18.06 6.02
C PHE A 358 -9.79 -19.34 5.35
N SER A 359 -10.84 -20.01 5.85
CA SER A 359 -11.43 -21.19 5.19
C SER A 359 -11.91 -20.85 3.78
N CYS A 360 -12.67 -19.76 3.63
CA CYS A 360 -13.18 -19.31 2.34
C CYS A 360 -12.03 -18.96 1.39
N TYR A 361 -11.04 -18.19 1.85
CA TYR A 361 -9.85 -17.85 1.08
C TYR A 361 -9.08 -19.11 0.67
N PHE A 362 -8.84 -20.03 1.60
CA PHE A 362 -8.02 -21.20 1.39
C PHE A 362 -8.65 -22.16 0.37
N VAL A 363 -9.96 -22.41 0.49
CA VAL A 363 -10.71 -23.19 -0.51
C VAL A 363 -10.66 -22.50 -1.88
N PHE A 364 -10.81 -21.17 -1.93
CA PHE A 364 -10.72 -20.42 -3.17
C PHE A 364 -9.34 -20.58 -3.85
N VAL A 365 -8.24 -20.35 -3.13
CA VAL A 365 -6.90 -20.45 -3.72
C VAL A 365 -6.52 -21.89 -4.05
N PHE A 366 -7.03 -22.87 -3.30
CA PHE A 366 -6.88 -24.28 -3.62
C PHE A 366 -7.57 -24.61 -4.95
N VAL A 367 -8.86 -24.30 -5.10
CA VAL A 367 -9.61 -24.58 -6.34
C VAL A 367 -8.99 -23.86 -7.53
N ILE A 368 -8.72 -22.56 -7.41
CA ILE A 368 -8.12 -21.78 -8.50
C ILE A 368 -6.70 -22.26 -8.81
N GLY A 369 -5.89 -22.55 -7.79
CA GLY A 369 -4.53 -23.06 -7.97
C GLY A 369 -4.49 -24.38 -8.70
N THR A 370 -5.30 -25.36 -8.28
CA THR A 370 -5.43 -26.66 -8.97
C THR A 370 -5.88 -26.49 -10.42
N LEU A 371 -6.88 -25.64 -10.67
CA LEU A 371 -7.37 -25.39 -12.04
C LEU A 371 -6.26 -24.80 -12.92
N LEU A 372 -5.60 -23.74 -12.46
CA LEU A 372 -4.56 -23.05 -13.21
C LEU A 372 -3.34 -23.94 -13.45
N ASN A 373 -2.93 -24.74 -12.47
CA ASN A 373 -1.84 -25.70 -12.61
C ASN A 373 -2.18 -26.81 -13.62
N GLY A 374 -3.43 -27.29 -13.63
CA GLY A 374 -3.88 -28.25 -14.65
C GLY A 374 -3.91 -27.69 -16.08
N TYR A 375 -3.92 -26.36 -16.24
CA TYR A 375 -3.74 -25.68 -17.52
C TYR A 375 -2.28 -25.24 -17.81
N GLY A 376 -1.32 -25.62 -16.96
CA GLY A 376 0.11 -25.36 -17.19
C GLY A 376 0.60 -23.99 -16.71
N HIS A 377 -0.13 -23.31 -15.82
CA HIS A 377 0.26 -21.98 -15.32
C HIS A 377 1.23 -21.98 -14.14
N SER A 378 1.64 -23.13 -13.58
CA SER A 378 2.60 -23.27 -12.47
C SER A 378 2.48 -22.18 -11.41
N VAL A 379 1.27 -22.00 -10.86
CA VAL A 379 0.97 -21.07 -9.78
C VAL A 379 1.21 -21.75 -8.43
N ASN A 380 1.83 -21.04 -7.49
CA ASN A 380 2.13 -21.57 -6.17
C ASN A 380 1.50 -20.70 -5.07
N TYR A 381 0.17 -20.62 -5.07
CA TYR A 381 -0.53 -19.88 -4.03
C TYR A 381 -0.33 -20.55 -2.68
N PHE A 382 0.10 -19.76 -1.69
CA PHE A 382 0.30 -20.22 -0.32
C PHE A 382 1.28 -21.41 -0.18
N TYR A 383 2.19 -21.58 -1.15
CA TYR A 383 3.19 -22.65 -1.19
C TYR A 383 2.63 -24.08 -1.16
N MET A 384 1.33 -24.27 -1.46
CA MET A 384 0.69 -25.59 -1.37
C MET A 384 0.93 -26.49 -2.59
N PHE A 385 1.53 -25.96 -3.64
CA PHE A 385 1.79 -26.67 -4.90
C PHE A 385 3.28 -26.90 -5.15
N ASP A 386 4.15 -26.49 -4.23
CA ASP A 386 5.59 -26.67 -4.29
C ASP A 386 6.02 -27.68 -3.22
N LEU A 387 6.03 -28.95 -3.65
CA LEU A 387 6.31 -30.09 -2.78
C LEU A 387 7.75 -30.10 -2.30
N GLU A 388 8.69 -29.67 -3.16
CA GLU A 388 10.11 -29.61 -2.84
C GLU A 388 10.33 -28.67 -1.67
N MET A 389 9.80 -27.44 -1.77
CA MET A 389 9.87 -26.46 -0.69
C MET A 389 9.14 -26.96 0.56
N ALA A 390 7.96 -27.57 0.42
CA ALA A 390 7.21 -28.09 1.56
C ALA A 390 7.98 -29.19 2.32
N PHE A 391 8.67 -30.09 1.61
CA PHE A 391 9.45 -31.17 2.21
C PHE A 391 10.80 -30.71 2.74
N GLU A 392 11.40 -29.68 2.15
CA GLU A 392 12.60 -29.05 2.70
C GLU A 392 12.32 -28.41 4.07
N TYR A 393 11.23 -27.62 4.18
CA TYR A 393 10.86 -26.98 5.45
C TYR A 393 10.23 -27.94 6.47
N PHE A 394 9.53 -28.97 6.00
CA PHE A 394 8.85 -29.94 6.86
C PHE A 394 9.17 -31.39 6.45
N PRO A 395 10.39 -31.90 6.71
CA PRO A 395 10.78 -33.25 6.28
C PRO A 395 9.89 -34.37 6.82
N PHE A 396 9.25 -34.15 7.97
CA PHE A 396 8.36 -35.12 8.62
C PHE A 396 7.02 -35.32 7.90
N ILE A 397 6.65 -34.47 6.93
CA ILE A 397 5.43 -34.67 6.11
C ILE A 397 5.71 -35.34 4.76
N THR A 398 6.96 -35.73 4.46
CA THR A 398 7.32 -36.42 3.20
C THR A 398 6.49 -37.66 2.92
N PHE A 399 6.05 -38.39 3.96
CA PHE A 399 5.18 -39.56 3.81
C PHE A 399 3.87 -39.26 3.06
N THR A 400 3.43 -37.99 3.04
CA THR A 400 2.20 -37.54 2.40
C THR A 400 2.28 -37.48 0.87
N GLU A 401 3.48 -37.51 0.28
CA GLU A 401 3.68 -37.52 -1.19
C GLU A 401 2.94 -38.69 -1.86
N ASN A 402 2.92 -39.84 -1.19
CA ASN A 402 2.25 -41.05 -1.67
C ASN A 402 0.72 -40.95 -1.67
N TYR A 403 0.14 -39.91 -1.07
CA TYR A 403 -1.30 -39.71 -0.91
C TYR A 403 -1.78 -38.54 -1.77
N HIS A 404 -1.75 -38.74 -3.09
CA HIS A 404 -2.23 -37.79 -4.07
C HIS A 404 -3.34 -38.40 -4.96
N TYR A 405 -4.17 -37.53 -5.51
CA TYR A 405 -5.22 -37.91 -6.47
C TYR A 405 -4.99 -37.18 -7.79
N VAL A 406 -4.99 -37.94 -8.88
CA VAL A 406 -4.90 -37.43 -10.25
C VAL A 406 -6.25 -37.59 -10.95
N PHE A 407 -6.83 -36.48 -11.39
CA PHE A 407 -8.05 -36.43 -12.19
C PHE A 407 -7.76 -35.76 -13.53
N GLY A 408 -7.36 -36.55 -14.52
CA GLY A 408 -6.95 -36.02 -15.83
C GLY A 408 -5.71 -35.15 -15.71
N ARG A 409 -5.86 -33.84 -15.91
CA ARG A 409 -4.76 -32.86 -15.79
C ARG A 409 -4.65 -32.23 -14.40
N PHE A 410 -5.56 -32.57 -13.49
CA PHE A 410 -5.60 -32.00 -12.15
C PHE A 410 -4.97 -32.94 -11.15
N GLU A 411 -4.11 -32.41 -10.30
CA GLU A 411 -3.41 -33.16 -9.27
C GLU A 411 -3.59 -32.47 -7.92
N VAL A 412 -3.86 -33.25 -6.88
CA VAL A 412 -4.18 -32.77 -5.54
C VAL A 412 -3.50 -33.63 -4.49
N TYR A 413 -2.93 -32.97 -3.46
CA TYR A 413 -2.26 -33.58 -2.31
C TYR A 413 -3.03 -33.27 -1.02
N PRO A 414 -4.13 -33.98 -0.69
CA PRO A 414 -5.04 -33.57 0.38
C PRO A 414 -4.38 -33.48 1.76
N LEU A 415 -3.47 -34.40 2.08
CA LEU A 415 -2.79 -34.41 3.39
C LEU A 415 -1.86 -33.19 3.55
N ILE A 416 -1.11 -32.82 2.51
CA ILE A 416 -0.26 -31.62 2.51
C ILE A 416 -1.11 -30.37 2.66
N ILE A 417 -2.20 -30.28 1.90
CA ILE A 417 -3.14 -29.16 1.94
C ILE A 417 -3.76 -29.02 3.33
N CYS A 418 -4.19 -30.12 3.94
CA CYS A 418 -4.68 -30.13 5.33
C CYS A 418 -3.60 -29.70 6.33
N PHE A 419 -2.37 -30.18 6.16
CA PHE A 419 -1.26 -29.84 7.04
C PHE A 419 -0.95 -28.33 6.99
N ILE A 420 -0.84 -27.77 5.79
CA ILE A 420 -0.61 -26.34 5.57
C ILE A 420 -1.76 -25.51 6.15
N TYR A 421 -3.01 -25.90 5.93
CA TYR A 421 -4.18 -25.22 6.47
C TYR A 421 -4.17 -25.18 8.01
N VAL A 422 -4.02 -26.35 8.64
CA VAL A 422 -4.04 -26.48 10.10
C VAL A 422 -2.82 -25.79 10.70
N GLY A 423 -1.63 -26.01 10.15
CA GLY A 423 -0.39 -25.41 10.62
C GLY A 423 -0.45 -23.89 10.60
N PHE A 424 -0.87 -23.29 9.49
CA PHE A 424 -0.99 -21.84 9.42
C PHE A 424 -2.07 -21.28 10.35
N PHE A 425 -3.22 -21.96 10.46
CA PHE A 425 -4.27 -21.49 11.36
C PHE A 425 -3.84 -21.58 12.83
N LEU A 426 -3.04 -22.58 13.21
CA LEU A 426 -2.40 -22.66 14.53
C LEU A 426 -1.47 -21.47 14.77
N LEU A 427 -0.67 -21.05 13.78
CA LEU A 427 0.15 -19.84 13.87
C LEU A 427 -0.72 -18.58 14.08
N CYS A 428 -1.87 -18.49 13.42
CA CYS A 428 -2.84 -17.41 13.65
C CYS A 428 -3.38 -17.41 15.10
N LEU A 429 -3.64 -18.59 15.68
CA LEU A 429 -4.07 -18.72 17.07
C LEU A 429 -2.96 -18.33 18.06
N LEU A 430 -1.72 -18.74 17.80
CA LEU A 430 -0.55 -18.33 18.59
C LEU A 430 -0.35 -16.81 18.53
N PHE A 431 -0.47 -16.22 17.35
CA PHE A 431 -0.40 -14.77 17.18
C PHE A 431 -1.53 -14.04 17.91
N TYR A 432 -2.77 -14.55 17.85
CA TYR A 432 -3.88 -14.03 18.65
C TYR A 432 -3.57 -14.07 20.16
N ALA A 433 -3.01 -15.19 20.65
CA ALA A 433 -2.63 -15.34 22.05
C ALA A 433 -1.54 -14.33 22.45
N LEU A 434 -0.53 -14.12 21.60
CA LEU A 434 0.52 -13.13 21.79
C LEU A 434 -0.06 -11.70 21.86
N VAL A 435 -0.98 -11.35 20.97
CA VAL A 435 -1.66 -10.03 21.00
C VAL A 435 -2.49 -9.86 22.27
N LYS A 436 -3.18 -10.91 22.74
CA LYS A 436 -3.90 -10.90 24.02
C LYS A 436 -2.96 -10.72 25.22
N LEU A 437 -1.77 -11.30 25.17
CA LEU A 437 -0.73 -11.09 26.19
C LEU A 437 -0.29 -9.62 26.22
N PHE A 438 -0.05 -9.00 25.07
CA PHE A 438 0.28 -7.58 25.00
C PHE A 438 -0.83 -6.67 25.55
N TYR A 439 -2.10 -6.97 25.28
CA TYR A 439 -3.20 -6.20 25.89
C TYR A 439 -3.23 -6.34 27.40
N LYS A 440 -2.97 -7.54 27.93
CA LYS A 440 -2.89 -7.76 29.37
C LYS A 440 -1.75 -6.95 29.98
N LEU A 441 -0.56 -6.96 29.37
CA LEU A 441 0.59 -6.17 29.81
C LEU A 441 0.29 -4.66 29.79
N GLU A 442 -0.40 -4.17 28.75
CA GLU A 442 -0.85 -2.77 28.68
C GLU A 442 -1.81 -2.41 29.81
N ASP A 443 -2.80 -3.28 30.08
CA ASP A 443 -3.80 -3.08 31.12
C ASP A 443 -3.19 -3.13 32.53
N ASP A 444 -2.30 -4.09 32.78
CA ASP A 444 -1.57 -4.22 34.06
C ASP A 444 -0.67 -2.99 34.29
N HIS A 445 0.04 -2.52 33.25
CA HIS A 445 0.86 -1.31 33.34
C HIS A 445 0.02 -0.05 33.63
N LEU A 446 -1.14 0.08 32.99
CA LEU A 446 -2.08 1.16 33.25
C LEU A 446 -2.57 1.12 34.71
N GLN A 447 -2.97 -0.05 35.19
CA GLN A 447 -3.45 -0.21 36.57
C GLN A 447 -2.37 0.18 37.59
N LEU A 448 -1.12 -0.23 37.38
CA LEU A 448 0.03 0.18 38.23
C LEU A 448 0.25 1.71 38.21
N ARG A 449 0.04 2.35 37.06
CA ARG A 449 0.19 3.80 36.95
C ARG A 449 -0.97 4.55 37.64
N LEU A 450 -2.19 4.01 37.55
CA LEU A 450 -3.34 4.59 38.25
C LEU A 450 -3.24 4.40 39.76
N SER A 451 -2.83 3.22 40.22
CA SER A 451 -2.66 2.95 41.66
C SER A 451 -1.55 3.81 42.29
N SER A 452 -0.44 4.03 41.59
CA SER A 452 0.63 4.92 42.07
C SER A 452 0.18 6.38 42.13
N ILE A 453 -0.66 6.84 41.18
CA ILE A 453 -1.30 8.16 41.24
C ILE A 453 -2.24 8.26 42.45
N THR A 454 -3.12 7.28 42.65
CA THR A 454 -4.04 7.26 43.78
C THR A 454 -3.30 7.29 45.11
N LEU A 455 -2.25 6.47 45.27
CA LEU A 455 -1.41 6.46 46.47
C LEU A 455 -0.71 7.82 46.70
N TYR A 456 -0.22 8.48 45.65
CA TYR A 456 0.37 9.82 45.75
C TYR A 456 -0.66 10.86 46.20
N GLU A 457 -1.87 10.82 45.64
CA GLU A 457 -2.98 11.70 46.01
C GLU A 457 -3.38 11.51 47.47
N GLU A 458 -3.42 10.25 47.96
CA GLU A 458 -3.69 9.90 49.35
C GLU A 458 -2.59 10.39 50.31
N LEU A 459 -1.32 10.17 49.97
CA LEU A 459 -0.19 10.54 50.83
C LEU A 459 0.06 12.06 50.91
N THR A 460 -0.20 12.79 49.81
CA THR A 460 0.16 14.22 49.72
C THR A 460 -1.04 15.16 49.80
N GLY A 461 -2.26 14.65 49.66
CA GLY A 461 -3.47 15.44 49.49
C GLY A 461 -3.51 16.26 48.19
N LYS A 462 -2.52 16.12 47.30
CA LYS A 462 -2.41 16.86 46.03
C LYS A 462 -2.93 16.01 44.88
N LYS A 463 -3.88 16.55 44.12
CA LYS A 463 -4.37 15.92 42.89
C LYS A 463 -3.26 15.83 41.84
N SER A 464 -3.12 14.67 41.23
CA SER A 464 -2.18 14.40 40.16
C SER A 464 -2.89 14.33 38.80
N ILE A 465 -2.14 14.58 37.73
CA ILE A 465 -2.68 14.53 36.37
C ILE A 465 -2.80 13.06 35.97
N ARG A 466 -4.04 12.58 35.83
CA ARG A 466 -4.30 11.24 35.32
C ARG A 466 -3.81 11.09 33.87
N PRO A 467 -3.32 9.91 33.46
CA PRO A 467 -2.87 9.69 32.09
C PRO A 467 -4.03 9.93 31.13
N LYS A 468 -3.86 10.83 30.15
CA LYS A 468 -4.82 11.03 29.05
C LYS A 468 -4.92 9.81 28.11
N GLU A 469 -4.05 8.82 28.29
CA GLU A 469 -3.84 7.67 27.41
C GLU A 469 -5.04 6.69 27.37
N PHE A 470 -6.04 6.83 28.25
CA PHE A 470 -7.02 5.77 28.50
C PHE A 470 -8.46 6.22 28.81
N ILE A 471 -8.87 7.45 28.48
CA ILE A 471 -10.23 7.94 28.79
C ILE A 471 -11.22 7.85 27.61
N GLU A 472 -10.80 7.43 26.41
CA GLU A 472 -11.70 7.13 25.28
C GLU A 472 -11.41 5.79 24.60
#